data_AF-A0A5C8CHC1-F1
#
_entry.id   AF-A0A5C8CHC1-F1
#
_cell.length_a   1.000
_cell.length_b   1.000
_cell.length_c   1.000
_cell.angle_alpha   90.00
_cell.angle_beta   90.00
_cell.angle_gamma   90.00
#
_symmetry.space_group_name_H-M   'P 1'
#
loop_
_entity.id
_entity.type
_entity.pdbx_description
1 polymer ?
#
loop_
_entity_poly.entity_id
_entity_poly.type
_entity_poly.pdbx_seq_one_letter_code
_entity_poly.pdbx_strand_id
1 'polypeptide(L)'
;MDIGVFFLDILKSTPGSFGIVFSVALIIYFLIYRFGVWSNKIENTDGTIKELKEDIKQINTTINEIRGSIQYIKENVDSINNRLINYENNKFAKSQSPISLTEDGEKIAKELDVEAIIDSHWENIEKYLIERNINSKSNPYDIQQECFNYVSTNFYKNLSESEMKKIKSIAYNNGDNIDNYDIIFGIVIRDKYLKNK
;
A
#
# COMPACT_ATOMS: atom_id res chain seq x y z
N MET A 1 40.10 -75.86 -6.83
CA MET A 1 40.38 -75.48 -5.43
C MET A 1 39.11 -74.87 -4.91
N ASP A 2 38.41 -75.59 -4.04
CA ASP A 2 37.05 -75.28 -3.62
C ASP A 2 37.09 -74.06 -2.69
N ILE A 3 36.52 -72.94 -3.12
CA ILE A 3 36.58 -71.65 -2.40
C ILE A 3 36.02 -71.79 -0.98
N GLY A 4 35.04 -72.68 -0.79
CA GLY A 4 34.46 -72.98 0.51
C GLY A 4 35.42 -73.65 1.51
N VAL A 5 36.28 -74.55 1.04
CA VAL A 5 37.25 -75.26 1.91
C VAL A 5 38.37 -74.32 2.36
N PHE A 6 38.86 -73.48 1.45
CA PHE A 6 39.87 -72.47 1.75
C PHE A 6 39.40 -71.42 2.77
N PHE A 7 38.12 -71.01 2.70
CA PHE A 7 37.52 -70.08 3.66
C PHE A 7 37.41 -70.69 5.07
N LEU A 8 37.06 -71.98 5.15
CA LEU A 8 36.97 -72.73 6.40
C LEU A 8 38.33 -72.90 7.09
N ASP A 9 39.40 -73.06 6.32
CA ASP A 9 40.76 -73.16 6.86
C ASP A 9 41.28 -71.80 7.37
N ILE A 10 40.95 -70.71 6.68
CA ILE A 10 41.24 -69.34 7.16
C ILE A 10 40.48 -69.04 8.46
N LEU A 11 39.21 -69.43 8.54
CA LEU A 11 38.35 -69.26 9.72
C LEU A 11 38.87 -70.00 10.96
N LYS A 12 39.47 -71.19 10.78
CA LYS A 12 40.03 -72.00 11.88
C LYS A 12 41.45 -71.59 12.28
N SER A 13 42.13 -70.78 11.47
CA SER A 13 43.43 -70.23 11.81
C SER A 13 43.29 -69.07 12.81
N THR A 14 44.13 -69.04 13.85
CA THR A 14 44.16 -67.96 14.86
C THR A 14 44.23 -66.56 14.23
N PRO A 15 45.04 -66.31 13.17
CA PRO A 15 45.10 -65.00 12.51
C PRO A 15 43.85 -64.67 11.67
N GLY A 16 43.24 -65.65 11.00
CA GLY A 16 42.08 -65.45 10.15
C GLY A 16 40.79 -65.17 10.94
N SER A 17 40.59 -65.85 12.07
CA SER A 17 39.48 -65.54 12.98
C SER A 17 39.59 -64.12 13.55
N PHE A 18 40.80 -63.64 13.86
CA PHE A 18 41.02 -62.27 14.34
C PHE A 18 40.72 -61.24 13.24
N GLY A 19 41.16 -61.49 12.00
CA GLY A 19 40.91 -60.60 10.86
C GLY A 19 39.42 -60.40 10.54
N ILE A 20 38.62 -61.45 10.70
CA ILE A 20 37.16 -61.38 10.47
C ILE A 20 36.47 -60.57 11.56
N VAL A 21 36.77 -60.83 12.84
CA VAL A 21 36.21 -60.05 13.96
C VAL A 21 36.57 -58.57 13.82
N PHE A 22 37.81 -58.27 13.43
CA PHE A 22 38.27 -56.90 13.21
C PHE A 22 37.55 -56.24 12.03
N SER A 23 37.33 -56.96 10.94
CA SER A 23 36.59 -56.46 9.77
C SER A 23 35.12 -56.19 10.10
N VAL A 24 34.48 -57.07 10.87
CA VAL A 24 33.12 -56.85 11.37
C VAL A 24 33.06 -55.62 12.29
N ALA A 25 34.04 -55.46 13.19
CA ALA A 25 34.13 -54.28 14.05
C ALA A 25 34.29 -52.97 13.25
N LEU A 26 35.11 -52.98 12.20
CA LEU A 26 35.27 -51.83 11.29
C LEU A 26 33.99 -51.50 10.53
N ILE A 27 33.25 -52.51 10.06
CA ILE A 27 31.96 -52.31 9.39
C ILE A 27 30.94 -51.71 10.36
N ILE A 28 30.85 -52.23 11.59
CA ILE A 28 29.95 -51.70 12.62
C ILE A 28 30.31 -50.25 12.94
N TYR A 29 31.59 -49.95 13.13
CA TYR A 29 32.06 -48.59 13.37
C TYR A 29 31.69 -47.65 12.21
N PHE A 30 31.92 -48.08 10.96
CA PHE A 30 31.58 -47.31 9.77
C PHE A 30 30.06 -47.05 9.67
N LEU A 31 29.24 -48.06 9.97
CA LEU A 31 27.78 -47.91 9.99
C LEU A 31 27.34 -46.89 11.04
N ILE A 32 27.83 -47.00 12.27
CA ILE A 32 27.50 -46.04 13.35
C ILE A 32 27.89 -44.61 12.96
N TYR A 33 29.10 -44.42 12.42
CA TYR A 33 29.55 -43.11 11.95
C TYR A 33 28.66 -42.57 10.83
N ARG A 34 28.32 -43.41 9.84
CA ARG A 34 27.49 -43.03 8.69
C ARG A 34 26.07 -42.65 9.11
N PHE A 35 25.47 -43.43 10.02
CA PHE A 35 24.15 -43.15 10.58
C PHE A 35 24.13 -41.86 11.40
N GLY A 36 25.18 -41.59 12.20
CA GLY A 36 25.30 -40.34 12.96
C GLY A 36 25.34 -39.10 12.06
N VAL A 37 26.16 -39.11 11.02
CA VAL A 37 26.23 -38.00 10.05
C VAL A 37 24.89 -37.80 9.31
N TRP A 38 24.21 -38.90 8.97
CA TRP A 38 22.93 -38.81 8.27
C TRP A 38 21.80 -38.28 9.18
N SER A 39 21.76 -38.73 10.43
CA SER A 39 20.84 -38.21 11.46
C SER A 39 21.03 -36.71 11.66
N ASN A 40 22.27 -36.25 11.82
CA ASN A 40 22.58 -34.83 11.98
C ASN A 40 22.14 -34.00 10.75
N LYS A 41 22.30 -34.54 9.53
CA LYS A 41 21.86 -33.86 8.32
C LYS A 41 20.34 -33.76 8.23
N ILE A 42 19.61 -34.80 8.64
CA ILE A 42 18.14 -34.81 8.67
C ILE A 42 17.65 -33.80 9.70
N GLU A 43 18.19 -33.80 10.92
CA GLU A 43 17.82 -32.86 11.98
C GLU A 43 18.05 -31.40 11.57
N ASN A 44 19.20 -31.09 10.96
CA ASN A 44 19.46 -29.76 10.43
C ASN A 44 18.48 -29.37 9.31
N THR A 45 18.14 -30.31 8.43
CA THR A 45 17.18 -30.07 7.34
C THR A 45 15.78 -29.82 7.88
N ASP A 46 15.36 -30.57 8.90
CA ASP A 46 14.07 -30.38 9.58
C ASP A 46 14.00 -29.02 10.29
N GLY A 47 15.11 -28.59 10.90
CA GLY A 47 15.26 -27.25 11.45
C GLY A 47 15.04 -26.16 10.40
N THR A 48 15.75 -26.22 9.28
CA THR A 48 15.57 -25.26 8.17
C THR A 48 14.16 -25.30 7.59
N ILE A 49 13.54 -26.48 7.45
CA ILE A 49 12.15 -26.60 6.97
C ILE A 49 11.18 -25.94 7.94
N LYS A 50 11.42 -26.04 9.26
CA LYS A 50 10.59 -25.39 10.27
C LYS A 50 10.70 -23.87 10.18
N GLU A 51 11.91 -23.34 10.07
CA GLU A 51 12.15 -21.90 9.88
C GLU A 51 11.47 -21.39 8.61
N LEU A 52 11.63 -22.09 7.48
CA LEU A 52 10.95 -21.74 6.22
C LEU A 52 9.43 -21.73 6.33
N LYS A 53 8.84 -22.66 7.10
CA LYS A 53 7.38 -22.66 7.35
C LYS A 53 6.94 -21.46 8.17
N GLU A 54 7.75 -21.04 9.13
CA GLU A 54 7.49 -19.84 9.94
C GLU A 54 7.60 -18.58 9.08
N ASP A 55 8.61 -18.46 8.23
CA ASP A 55 8.77 -17.35 7.28
C ASP A 55 7.61 -17.28 6.29
N ILE A 56 7.18 -18.41 5.71
CA ILE A 56 6.02 -18.48 4.82
C ILE A 56 4.75 -18.02 5.55
N LYS A 57 4.59 -18.38 6.83
CA LYS A 57 3.45 -17.93 7.62
C LYS A 57 3.47 -16.41 7.82
N GLN A 58 4.64 -15.83 8.11
CA GLN A 58 4.78 -14.37 8.24
C GLN A 58 4.48 -13.66 6.92
N ILE A 59 5.02 -14.15 5.80
CA ILE A 59 4.74 -13.62 4.45
C ILE A 59 3.24 -13.63 4.16
N ASN A 60 2.54 -14.73 4.47
CA ASN A 60 1.09 -14.80 4.25
C ASN A 60 0.32 -13.77 5.09
N THR A 61 0.74 -13.53 6.33
CA THR A 61 0.16 -12.47 7.16
C THR A 61 0.37 -11.10 6.52
N THR A 62 1.59 -10.76 6.12
CA THR A 62 1.91 -9.49 5.46
C THR A 62 1.14 -9.32 4.15
N ILE A 63 0.98 -10.38 3.34
CA ILE A 63 0.17 -10.33 2.12
C ILE A 63 -1.30 -10.00 2.43
N ASN A 64 -1.85 -10.54 3.51
CA ASN A 64 -3.23 -10.24 3.91
C ASN A 64 -3.39 -8.79 4.36
N GLU A 65 -2.43 -8.24 5.10
CA GLU A 65 -2.41 -6.82 5.49
C GLU A 65 -2.29 -5.89 4.27
N ILE A 66 -1.44 -6.24 3.30
CA ILE A 66 -1.31 -5.51 2.03
C ILE A 66 -2.64 -5.54 1.26
N ARG A 67 -3.31 -6.71 1.16
CA ARG A 67 -4.61 -6.82 0.50
C ARG A 67 -5.66 -5.91 1.15
N GLY A 68 -5.72 -5.87 2.48
CA GLY A 68 -6.61 -4.96 3.20
C GLY A 68 -6.32 -3.49 2.88
N SER A 69 -5.04 -3.11 2.85
CA SER A 69 -4.61 -1.76 2.50
C SER A 69 -4.98 -1.39 1.06
N ILE A 70 -4.80 -2.31 0.10
CA ILE A 70 -5.19 -2.12 -1.30
C ILE A 70 -6.70 -1.96 -1.44
N GLN A 71 -7.49 -2.75 -0.71
CA GLN A 71 -8.95 -2.62 -0.74
C GLN A 71 -9.39 -1.23 -0.26
N TYR A 72 -8.83 -0.77 0.86
CA TYR A 72 -9.10 0.57 1.38
C TYR A 72 -8.70 1.68 0.38
N ILE A 73 -7.54 1.54 -0.28
CA ILE A 73 -7.13 2.47 -1.33
C ILE A 73 -8.14 2.47 -2.48
N LYS A 74 -8.58 1.29 -2.93
CA LYS A 74 -9.55 1.17 -4.02
C LYS A 74 -10.88 1.85 -3.67
N GLU A 75 -11.41 1.61 -2.48
CA GLU A 75 -12.65 2.23 -2.01
C GLU A 75 -12.55 3.77 -1.97
N ASN A 76 -11.41 4.29 -1.53
CA ASN A 76 -11.15 5.73 -1.56
C ASN A 76 -11.03 6.28 -2.99
N VAL A 77 -10.34 5.57 -3.88
CA VAL A 77 -10.22 5.96 -5.29
C VAL A 77 -11.58 5.95 -5.98
N ASP A 78 -12.41 4.93 -5.74
CA ASP A 78 -13.77 4.85 -6.30
C ASP A 78 -14.65 5.99 -5.78
N SER A 79 -14.55 6.33 -4.49
CA SER A 79 -15.24 7.48 -3.88
C SER A 79 -14.81 8.82 -4.51
N ILE A 80 -13.50 9.01 -4.70
CA ILE A 80 -12.95 10.19 -5.37
C ILE A 80 -13.44 10.24 -6.82
N ASN A 81 -13.36 9.13 -7.55
CA ASN A 81 -13.76 9.07 -8.95
C ASN A 81 -15.25 9.37 -9.15
N ASN A 82 -16.11 8.86 -8.28
CA ASN A 82 -17.53 9.18 -8.29
C ASN A 82 -17.80 10.67 -8.03
N ARG A 83 -17.03 11.31 -7.14
CA ARG A 83 -17.12 12.76 -6.91
C ARG A 83 -16.69 13.55 -8.14
N LEU A 84 -15.65 13.12 -8.85
CA LEU A 84 -15.21 13.73 -10.10
C LEU A 84 -16.22 13.59 -11.24
N ILE A 85 -16.83 12.43 -11.38
CA ILE A 85 -17.90 12.21 -12.38
C ILE A 85 -19.10 13.11 -12.07
N ASN A 86 -19.42 13.33 -10.79
CA ASN A 86 -20.44 14.32 -10.41
C ASN A 86 -20.03 15.76 -10.78
N TYR A 87 -18.73 16.06 -10.79
CA TYR A 87 -18.20 17.35 -11.27
C TYR A 87 -18.28 17.52 -12.79
N GLU A 88 -18.20 16.45 -13.58
CA GLU A 88 -18.37 16.52 -15.05
C GLU A 88 -19.79 16.94 -15.47
N ASN A 89 -20.81 16.71 -14.63
CA ASN A 89 -22.20 17.11 -14.85
C ASN A 89 -22.60 18.37 -14.03
N ASN A 90 -21.64 19.02 -13.38
CA ASN A 90 -21.91 20.17 -12.53
C ASN A 90 -22.01 21.45 -13.38
N LYS A 91 -23.10 22.21 -13.22
CA LYS A 91 -23.36 23.45 -13.97
C LYS A 91 -22.29 24.54 -13.77
N PHE A 92 -21.48 24.44 -12.72
CA PHE A 92 -20.44 25.41 -12.38
C PHE A 92 -19.06 25.11 -12.99
N ALA A 93 -18.86 23.97 -13.67
CA ALA A 93 -17.59 23.69 -14.33
C ALA A 93 -17.70 23.03 -15.71
N LYS A 94 -16.66 23.24 -16.53
CA LYS A 94 -16.48 22.63 -17.85
C LYS A 94 -15.85 21.25 -17.68
N SER A 95 -16.40 20.25 -18.35
CA SER A 95 -16.01 18.84 -18.23
C SER A 95 -14.65 18.49 -18.87
N GLN A 96 -14.02 19.40 -19.61
CA GLN A 96 -12.69 19.15 -20.18
C GLN A 96 -11.58 19.47 -19.18
N SER A 97 -10.64 18.54 -19.00
CA SER A 97 -9.46 18.79 -18.18
C SER A 97 -8.50 19.77 -18.87
N PRO A 98 -7.93 20.75 -18.13
CA PRO A 98 -8.15 21.02 -16.71
C PRO A 98 -9.56 21.61 -16.44
N ILE A 99 -10.25 21.05 -15.44
CA ILE A 99 -11.63 21.45 -15.11
C ILE A 99 -11.64 22.95 -14.79
N SER A 100 -12.43 23.73 -15.50
CA SER A 100 -12.45 25.19 -15.36
C SER A 100 -13.86 25.67 -15.03
N LEU A 101 -14.00 26.82 -14.39
CA LEU A 101 -15.32 27.37 -14.09
C LEU A 101 -16.13 27.67 -15.37
N THR A 102 -17.44 27.50 -15.28
CA THR A 102 -18.39 28.07 -16.26
C THR A 102 -18.68 29.54 -15.93
N GLU A 103 -19.39 30.24 -16.80
CA GLU A 103 -19.82 31.62 -16.53
C GLU A 103 -20.66 31.72 -15.24
N ASP A 104 -21.55 30.75 -15.00
CA ASP A 104 -22.30 30.66 -13.75
C ASP A 104 -21.38 30.39 -12.55
N GLY A 105 -20.39 29.51 -12.71
CA GLY A 105 -19.38 29.24 -11.68
C GLY A 105 -18.57 30.49 -11.32
N GLU A 106 -18.15 31.28 -12.31
CA GLU A 106 -17.44 32.55 -12.09
C GLU A 106 -18.32 33.60 -11.39
N LYS A 107 -19.59 33.70 -11.77
CA LYS A 107 -20.54 34.62 -11.14
C LYS A 107 -20.72 34.28 -9.65
N ILE A 108 -20.94 33.01 -9.35
CA ILE A 108 -21.09 32.53 -7.98
C ILE A 108 -19.79 32.69 -7.19
N ALA A 109 -18.63 32.42 -7.80
CA ALA A 109 -17.34 32.63 -7.14
C ALA A 109 -17.14 34.09 -6.70
N LYS A 110 -17.54 35.05 -7.56
CA LYS A 110 -17.51 36.48 -7.24
C LYS A 110 -18.52 36.87 -6.16
N GLU A 111 -19.74 36.35 -6.22
CA GLU A 111 -20.78 36.62 -5.22
C GLU A 111 -20.39 36.09 -3.82
N LEU A 112 -19.81 34.90 -3.78
CA LEU A 112 -19.29 34.29 -2.56
C LEU A 112 -18.01 34.93 -2.05
N ASP A 113 -17.30 35.68 -2.89
CA ASP A 113 -15.96 36.21 -2.61
C ASP A 113 -14.98 35.07 -2.28
N VAL A 114 -14.99 34.04 -3.14
CA VAL A 114 -14.25 32.79 -2.93
C VAL A 114 -12.75 33.02 -2.82
N GLU A 115 -12.20 33.98 -3.55
CA GLU A 115 -10.78 34.33 -3.48
C GLU A 115 -10.41 34.82 -2.07
N ALA A 116 -11.19 35.74 -1.49
CA ALA A 116 -10.93 36.25 -0.14
C ALA A 116 -11.03 35.16 0.94
N ILE A 117 -11.99 34.24 0.80
CA ILE A 117 -12.13 33.09 1.71
C ILE A 117 -10.92 32.15 1.57
N ILE A 118 -10.46 31.88 0.34
CA ILE A 118 -9.28 31.04 0.14
C ILE A 118 -8.02 31.72 0.65
N ASP A 119 -7.92 33.05 0.51
CA ASP A 119 -6.81 33.84 1.02
C ASP A 119 -6.73 33.79 2.55
N SER A 120 -7.86 33.93 3.25
CA SER A 120 -7.91 33.89 4.72
C SER A 120 -7.54 32.52 5.29
N HIS A 121 -7.78 31.45 4.52
CA HIS A 121 -7.48 30.06 4.92
C HIS A 121 -6.25 29.46 4.21
N TRP A 122 -5.48 30.27 3.48
CA TRP A 122 -4.41 29.77 2.60
C TRP A 122 -3.34 28.97 3.33
N GLU A 123 -2.92 29.43 4.52
CA GLU A 123 -1.90 28.74 5.33
C GLU A 123 -2.30 27.29 5.65
N ASN A 124 -3.57 27.07 5.99
CA ASN A 124 -4.10 25.73 6.28
C ASN A 124 -4.20 24.86 5.02
N ILE A 125 -4.58 25.47 3.89
CA ILE A 125 -4.66 24.80 2.59
C ILE A 125 -3.26 24.35 2.14
N GLU A 126 -2.30 25.28 2.15
CA GLU A 126 -0.93 25.03 1.72
C GLU A 126 -0.26 23.97 2.60
N LYS A 127 -0.42 24.06 3.93
CA LYS A 127 0.08 23.05 4.86
C LYS A 127 -0.46 21.65 4.53
N TYR A 128 -1.77 21.52 4.29
CA TYR A 128 -2.36 20.23 3.92
C TYR A 128 -1.77 19.67 2.62
N LEU A 129 -1.61 20.50 1.59
CA LEU A 129 -1.07 20.08 0.30
C LEU A 129 0.39 19.63 0.43
N ILE A 130 1.20 20.35 1.21
CA ILE A 130 2.60 20.00 1.49
C ILE A 130 2.70 18.67 2.25
N GLU A 131 1.88 18.48 3.31
CA GLU A 131 1.86 17.24 4.10
C GLU A 131 1.48 16.00 3.27
N ARG A 132 0.71 16.19 2.19
CA ARG A 132 0.35 15.14 1.23
C ARG A 132 1.42 14.85 0.18
N ASN A 133 2.62 15.41 0.32
CA ASN A 133 3.73 15.32 -0.64
C ASN A 133 3.38 15.87 -2.04
N ILE A 134 2.36 16.73 -2.17
CA ILE A 134 2.15 17.48 -3.40
C ILE A 134 3.31 18.46 -3.53
N ASN A 135 4.16 18.24 -4.54
CA ASN A 135 5.36 19.04 -4.76
C ASN A 135 5.43 19.48 -6.23
N SER A 136 6.48 20.22 -6.59
CA SER A 136 6.72 20.73 -7.96
C SER A 136 6.78 19.64 -9.04
N LYS A 137 6.94 18.36 -8.68
CA LYS A 137 6.98 17.22 -9.60
C LYS A 137 5.65 16.46 -9.72
N SER A 138 4.68 16.74 -8.85
CA SER A 138 3.34 16.11 -8.93
C SER A 138 2.65 16.51 -10.23
N ASN A 139 1.97 15.55 -10.87
CA ASN A 139 1.31 15.84 -12.13
C ASN A 139 0.08 16.78 -11.87
N PRO A 140 -0.37 17.59 -12.85
CA PRO A 140 -1.49 18.51 -12.66
C PRO A 140 -2.80 17.83 -12.23
N TYR A 141 -2.99 16.56 -12.57
CA TYR A 141 -4.16 15.78 -12.18
C TYR A 141 -4.12 15.45 -10.68
N ASP A 142 -2.98 14.99 -10.15
CA ASP A 142 -2.79 14.70 -8.72
C ASP A 142 -3.03 15.97 -7.88
N ILE A 143 -2.54 17.12 -8.37
CA ILE A 143 -2.75 18.42 -7.73
C ILE A 143 -4.25 18.74 -7.69
N GLN A 144 -4.95 18.56 -8.81
CA GLN A 144 -6.40 18.76 -8.86
C GLN A 144 -7.11 17.84 -7.87
N GLN A 145 -6.74 16.55 -7.81
CA GLN A 145 -7.35 15.60 -6.88
C GLN A 145 -7.21 16.04 -5.42
N GLU A 146 -6.01 16.42 -5.01
CA GLU A 146 -5.79 16.80 -3.61
C GLU A 146 -6.48 18.12 -3.25
N CYS A 147 -6.57 19.08 -4.17
CA CYS A 147 -7.31 20.32 -3.93
C CYS A 147 -8.80 20.04 -3.70
N PHE A 148 -9.40 19.17 -4.51
CA PHE A 148 -10.82 18.83 -4.39
C PHE A 148 -11.08 17.96 -3.15
N ASN A 149 -10.16 17.04 -2.84
CA ASN A 149 -10.20 16.22 -1.64
C ASN A 149 -10.16 17.10 -0.38
N TYR A 150 -9.27 18.08 -0.33
CA TYR A 150 -9.19 19.03 0.78
C TYR A 150 -10.52 19.76 1.02
N VAL A 151 -11.15 20.25 -0.05
CA VAL A 151 -12.43 20.96 0.04
C VAL A 151 -13.50 20.08 0.68
N SER A 152 -13.66 18.87 0.15
CA SER A 152 -14.69 17.93 0.60
C SER A 152 -14.47 17.33 1.99
N THR A 153 -13.27 17.43 2.56
CA THR A 153 -12.92 16.75 3.83
C THR A 153 -12.63 17.70 4.98
N ASN A 154 -11.98 18.83 4.71
CA ASN A 154 -11.39 19.70 5.72
C ASN A 154 -11.82 21.16 5.58
N PHE A 155 -12.01 21.68 4.37
CA PHE A 155 -12.24 23.11 4.15
C PHE A 155 -13.46 23.63 4.91
N TYR A 156 -14.63 23.01 4.75
CA TYR A 156 -15.86 23.43 5.43
C TYR A 156 -15.81 23.38 6.96
N LYS A 157 -14.91 22.57 7.54
CA LYS A 157 -14.72 22.49 8.99
C LYS A 157 -13.91 23.66 9.54
N ASN A 158 -13.07 24.26 8.70
CA ASN A 158 -12.18 25.35 9.06
C ASN A 158 -12.80 26.73 8.77
N LEU A 159 -13.91 26.77 8.03
CA LEU A 159 -14.65 28.01 7.77
C LEU A 159 -15.26 28.58 9.04
N SER A 160 -15.28 29.91 9.11
CA SER A 160 -16.04 30.64 10.13
C SER A 160 -17.55 30.44 9.96
N GLU A 161 -18.31 30.67 11.04
CA GLU A 161 -19.78 30.57 10.99
C GLU A 161 -20.41 31.53 9.96
N SER A 162 -19.83 32.72 9.78
CA SER A 162 -20.30 33.72 8.82
C SER A 162 -20.08 33.26 7.38
N GLU A 163 -18.90 32.73 7.05
CA GLU A 163 -18.57 32.17 5.73
C GLU A 163 -19.49 31.01 5.39
N MET A 164 -19.66 30.06 6.32
CA MET A 164 -20.54 28.91 6.13
C MET A 164 -22.00 29.32 5.97
N LYS A 165 -22.47 30.33 6.72
CA LYS A 165 -23.82 30.87 6.56
C LYS A 165 -24.02 31.52 5.19
N LYS A 166 -23.01 32.24 4.67
CA LYS A 166 -23.05 32.86 3.33
C LYS A 166 -23.20 31.79 2.25
N ILE A 167 -22.38 30.74 2.29
CA ILE A 167 -22.44 29.60 1.36
C ILE A 167 -23.81 28.95 1.39
N LYS A 168 -24.31 28.60 2.60
CA LYS A 168 -25.63 27.98 2.77
C LYS A 168 -26.78 28.84 2.24
N SER A 169 -26.72 30.15 2.45
CA SER A 169 -27.77 31.08 2.02
C SER A 169 -27.84 31.16 0.50
N ILE A 170 -26.69 31.24 -0.17
CA ILE A 170 -26.62 31.28 -1.64
C ILE A 170 -27.04 29.94 -2.24
N ALA A 171 -26.59 28.81 -1.67
CA ALA A 171 -27.02 27.48 -2.10
C ALA A 171 -28.54 27.30 -1.98
N TYR A 172 -29.11 27.71 -0.85
CA TYR A 172 -30.56 27.65 -0.63
C TYR A 172 -31.34 28.53 -1.61
N ASN A 173 -30.91 29.77 -1.84
CA ASN A 173 -31.58 30.70 -2.75
C ASN A 173 -31.56 30.23 -4.20
N ASN A 174 -30.50 29.53 -4.61
CA ASN A 174 -30.35 29.00 -5.96
C ASN A 174 -30.94 27.60 -6.14
N GLY A 175 -31.44 26.98 -5.06
CA GLY A 175 -31.95 25.61 -5.08
C GLY A 175 -30.87 24.55 -5.32
N ASP A 176 -29.62 24.84 -4.94
CA ASP A 176 -28.46 24.00 -5.20
C ASP A 176 -28.03 23.21 -3.96
N ASN A 177 -27.46 22.02 -4.18
CA ASN A 177 -26.75 21.30 -3.12
C ASN A 177 -25.42 22.02 -2.84
N ILE A 178 -25.05 22.15 -1.56
CA ILE A 178 -23.77 22.72 -1.10
C ILE A 178 -22.59 21.98 -1.72
N ASP A 179 -22.69 20.66 -1.89
CA ASP A 179 -21.63 19.83 -2.50
C ASP A 179 -21.28 20.30 -3.93
N ASN A 180 -22.21 20.98 -4.63
CA ASN A 180 -21.94 21.52 -5.95
C ASN A 180 -20.94 22.69 -5.91
N TYR A 181 -20.76 23.34 -4.76
CA TYR A 181 -19.85 24.46 -4.57
C TYR A 181 -18.42 23.98 -4.29
N ASP A 182 -18.23 22.72 -3.90
CA ASP A 182 -16.91 22.11 -3.70
C ASP A 182 -16.03 22.30 -4.95
N ILE A 183 -16.64 22.18 -6.13
CA ILE A 183 -15.97 22.35 -7.42
C ILE A 183 -15.41 23.77 -7.59
N ILE A 184 -16.10 24.78 -7.06
CA ILE A 184 -15.73 26.18 -7.20
C ILE A 184 -14.49 26.43 -6.35
N PHE A 185 -14.54 26.05 -5.08
CA PHE A 185 -13.40 26.17 -4.18
C PHE A 185 -12.22 25.32 -4.66
N GLY A 186 -12.47 24.09 -5.12
CA GLY A 186 -11.43 23.18 -5.59
C GLY A 186 -10.67 23.73 -6.80
N ILE A 187 -11.38 24.32 -7.77
CA ILE A 187 -10.76 24.95 -8.95
C ILE A 187 -9.94 26.18 -8.54
N VAL A 188 -10.50 27.07 -7.71
CA VAL A 188 -9.79 28.30 -7.33
C VAL A 188 -8.56 27.99 -6.47
N ILE A 189 -8.63 27.03 -5.55
CA ILE A 189 -7.47 26.56 -4.77
C ILE A 189 -6.39 26.01 -5.71
N ARG A 190 -6.76 25.13 -6.63
CA ARG A 190 -5.82 24.55 -7.62
C ARG A 190 -5.15 25.65 -8.43
N ASP A 191 -5.92 26.58 -8.97
CA ASP A 191 -5.42 27.64 -9.83
C ASP A 191 -4.46 28.57 -9.06
N LYS A 192 -4.79 28.89 -7.81
CA LYS A 192 -3.90 29.65 -6.94
C LYS A 192 -2.61 28.88 -6.62
N TYR A 193 -2.71 27.59 -6.31
CA TYR A 193 -1.55 26.74 -6.03
C TYR A 193 -0.61 26.62 -7.25
N LEU A 194 -1.18 26.44 -8.44
CA LEU A 194 -0.41 26.36 -9.69
C LEU A 194 0.21 27.70 -10.11
N LYS A 195 -0.41 28.84 -9.76
CA LYS A 195 0.15 30.19 -9.98
C LYS A 195 1.30 30.54 -9.03
N ASN A 196 1.27 30.02 -7.80
CA ASN A 196 2.29 30.28 -6.78
C ASN A 196 3.52 29.35 -6.90
N LYS A 197 3.51 28.41 -7.85
CA LYS A 197 4.67 27.58 -8.24
C LYS A 197 5.54 28.29 -9.28
#